data_AF-A0A955P3H9-F1
#
_entry.id   AF-A0A955P3H9-F1
#
_cell.length_a   1.000
_cell.length_b   1.000
_cell.length_c   1.000
_cell.angle_alpha   90.00
_cell.angle_beta   90.00
_cell.angle_gamma   90.00
#
_symmetry.space_group_name_H-M   'P 1'
#
loop_
_entity.id
_entity.type
_entity.pdbx_description
1 polymer ?
#
loop_
_entity_poly.entity_id
_entity_poly.type
_entity_poly.pdbx_seq_one_letter_code
_entity_poly.pdbx_strand_id
1 'polypeptide(L)'
;WLKKNGESIYGTYASPFASLPFGKCTTKDDTLYLHLESNPGKPLELPGLKNNIENVHFLKTGEALDFDNETKSIQLPKELPDPVVTVVAVELDGEPRVE
;
A
#
# COMPACT_ATOMS: atom_id res chain seq x y z
N TRP A 1 14.78 -6.97 6.60
CA TRP A 1 13.51 -6.26 6.37
C TRP A 1 13.73 -4.75 6.25
N LEU A 2 14.16 -4.04 7.31
CA LEU A 2 14.35 -2.58 7.28
C LEU A 2 15.29 -2.06 6.18
N LYS A 3 16.32 -2.81 5.76
CA LYS A 3 17.17 -2.40 4.63
C LYS A 3 16.41 -2.24 3.30
N LYS A 4 15.30 -2.98 3.13
CA LYS A 4 14.48 -3.00 1.90
C LYS A 4 13.15 -2.26 2.06
N ASN A 5 12.56 -2.32 3.24
CA ASN A 5 11.26 -1.71 3.53
C ASN A 5 11.36 -0.48 4.45
N GLY A 6 12.57 0.01 4.77
CA GLY A 6 12.75 1.08 5.74
C GLY A 6 12.10 2.40 5.34
N GLU A 7 11.89 2.62 4.04
CA GLU A 7 11.21 3.82 3.53
C GLU A 7 9.76 3.92 4.01
N SER A 8 9.10 2.78 4.25
CA SER A 8 7.73 2.76 4.80
C SER A 8 7.66 3.01 6.31
N ILE A 9 8.79 3.26 6.97
CA ILE A 9 8.88 3.49 8.41
C ILE A 9 9.60 4.80 8.72
N TYR A 10 10.68 5.11 8.03
CA TYR A 10 11.50 6.29 8.31
C TYR A 10 10.98 7.54 7.59
N GLY A 11 10.65 8.56 8.38
CA GLY A 11 10.12 9.82 7.87
C GLY A 11 8.66 9.74 7.40
N THR A 12 7.95 8.67 7.79
CA THR A 12 6.54 8.49 7.43
C THR A 12 5.60 9.10 8.47
N TYR A 13 4.42 9.50 8.02
CA TYR A 13 3.31 9.96 8.83
C TYR A 13 2.27 8.86 9.05
N ALA A 14 1.32 9.14 9.94
CA ALA A 14 0.24 8.22 10.25
C ALA A 14 -0.68 7.99 9.04
N SER A 15 -1.30 6.81 9.00
CA SER A 15 -2.33 6.44 8.02
C SER A 15 -3.42 7.54 7.90
N PRO A 16 -3.79 7.96 6.68
CA PRO A 16 -4.94 8.83 6.46
C PRO A 16 -6.26 8.06 6.60
N PHE A 17 -6.22 6.72 6.61
CA PHE A 17 -7.39 5.87 6.83
C PHE A 17 -7.63 5.67 8.32
N ALA A 18 -8.91 5.74 8.72
CA ALA A 18 -9.34 5.40 10.08
C ALA A 18 -9.18 3.90 10.38
N SER A 19 -9.41 3.03 9.39
CA SER A 19 -9.22 1.59 9.48
C SER A 19 -9.05 0.97 8.11
N LEU A 20 -8.24 -0.07 8.01
CA LEU A 20 -8.05 -0.87 6.80
C LEU A 20 -8.34 -2.35 7.11
N PRO A 21 -9.05 -3.08 6.23
CA PRO A 21 -9.46 -4.45 6.51
C PRO A 21 -8.32 -5.46 6.48
N PHE A 22 -7.15 -5.08 5.96
CA PHE A 22 -6.02 -5.97 5.68
C PHE A 22 -4.76 -5.68 6.51
N GLY A 23 -4.74 -4.60 7.31
CA GLY A 23 -3.55 -4.26 8.07
C GLY A 23 -3.40 -2.76 8.32
N LYS A 24 -2.15 -2.29 8.26
CA LYS A 24 -1.78 -0.92 8.61
C LYS A 24 -1.26 -0.16 7.39
N CYS A 25 -1.30 1.16 7.48
CA CYS A 25 -0.74 2.05 6.48
C CYS A 25 0.14 3.12 7.15
N THR A 26 1.20 3.51 6.46
CA THR A 26 1.97 4.72 6.74
C THR A 26 2.07 5.54 5.45
N THR A 27 2.34 6.83 5.55
CA THR A 27 2.42 7.71 4.37
C THR A 27 3.70 8.50 4.33
N LYS A 28 4.15 8.84 3.13
CA LYS A 28 5.27 9.74 2.93
C LYS A 28 5.07 10.44 1.61
N ASP A 29 5.08 11.77 1.63
CA ASP A 29 4.79 12.58 0.44
C ASP A 29 3.50 12.08 -0.22
N ASP A 30 3.54 11.79 -1.52
CA ASP A 30 2.39 11.31 -2.31
C ASP A 30 2.23 9.78 -2.29
N THR A 31 2.91 9.08 -1.37
CA THR A 31 2.95 7.61 -1.32
C THR A 31 2.28 7.04 -0.07
N LEU A 32 1.39 6.05 -0.26
CA LEU A 32 0.91 5.17 0.79
C LEU A 32 1.75 3.90 0.83
N TYR A 33 2.19 3.51 2.02
CA TYR A 33 2.79 2.20 2.26
C TYR A 33 1.82 1.32 3.03
N LEU A 34 1.38 0.24 2.40
CA LEU A 34 0.48 -0.75 2.99
C LEU A 34 1.31 -1.88 3.60
N HIS A 35 1.09 -2.17 4.87
CA HIS A 35 1.80 -3.21 5.61
C HIS A 35 0.87 -4.42 5.79
N LEU A 36 1.18 -5.49 5.08
CA LEU A 36 0.42 -6.74 5.03
C LEU A 36 1.13 -7.81 5.85
N GLU A 37 0.48 -8.28 6.92
CA GLU A 37 0.99 -9.41 7.73
C GLU A 37 0.67 -10.77 7.08
N SER A 38 -0.39 -10.83 6.27
CA SER A 38 -0.78 -12.04 5.53
C SER A 38 -1.54 -11.68 4.25
N ASN A 39 -1.63 -12.62 3.31
CA ASN A 39 -2.43 -12.45 2.10
C ASN A 39 -3.92 -12.62 2.45
N PRO A 40 -4.77 -11.58 2.28
CA PRO A 40 -6.20 -11.70 2.57
C PRO A 40 -6.95 -12.57 1.56
N GLY A 41 -6.32 -12.99 0.45
CA GLY A 41 -6.94 -13.81 -0.59
C GLY A 41 -7.98 -13.07 -1.44
N LYS A 42 -8.04 -11.75 -1.31
CA LYS A 42 -8.93 -10.82 -2.03
C LYS A 42 -8.16 -9.54 -2.34
N PRO A 43 -8.64 -8.70 -3.28
CA PRO A 43 -8.02 -7.42 -3.56
C PRO A 43 -7.93 -6.55 -2.31
N LEU A 44 -6.88 -5.72 -2.23
CA LEU A 44 -6.75 -4.71 -1.18
C LEU A 44 -7.60 -3.51 -1.55
N GLU A 45 -8.63 -3.22 -0.75
CA GLU A 45 -9.50 -2.07 -0.97
C GLU A 45 -8.98 -0.86 -0.19
N LEU A 46 -8.92 0.29 -0.84
CA LEU A 46 -8.54 1.58 -0.24
C LEU A 46 -9.79 2.45 -0.07
N PRO A 47 -10.61 2.18 0.97
CA PRO A 47 -11.91 2.83 1.13
C PRO A 47 -11.75 4.33 1.34
N GLY A 48 -12.57 5.11 0.63
CA GLY A 48 -12.60 6.57 0.78
C GLY A 48 -11.42 7.31 0.12
N LEU A 49 -10.46 6.60 -0.51
CA LEU A 49 -9.35 7.24 -1.20
C LEU A 49 -9.85 8.09 -2.38
N LYS A 50 -9.53 9.39 -2.33
CA LYS A 50 -9.94 10.37 -3.36
C LYS A 50 -8.92 10.55 -4.48
N ASN A 51 -7.66 10.24 -4.21
CA ASN A 51 -6.59 10.35 -5.19
C ASN A 51 -6.70 9.29 -6.29
N ASN A 52 -6.13 9.59 -7.45
CA ASN A 52 -5.83 8.56 -8.43
C ASN A 52 -4.56 7.83 -8.04
N ILE A 53 -4.58 6.52 -8.25
CA ILE A 53 -3.41 5.65 -8.13
C ILE A 53 -2.64 5.77 -9.44
N GLU A 54 -1.37 6.13 -9.37
CA GLU A 54 -0.48 6.24 -10.54
C GLU A 54 0.38 5.00 -10.72
N ASN A 55 0.88 4.44 -9.61
CA ASN A 55 1.72 3.26 -9.62
C ASN A 55 1.54 2.43 -8.34
N VAL A 56 1.67 1.11 -8.47
CA VAL A 56 1.62 0.18 -7.33
C VAL A 56 2.68 -0.88 -7.50
N HIS A 57 3.49 -1.10 -6.47
CA HIS A 57 4.54 -2.11 -6.51
C HIS A 57 4.89 -2.63 -5.11
N PHE A 58 5.49 -3.81 -5.06
CA PHE A 58 6.10 -4.30 -3.82
C PHE A 58 7.38 -3.53 -3.52
N LEU A 59 7.47 -2.90 -2.34
CA LEU A 59 8.62 -2.07 -1.97
C LEU A 59 9.93 -2.88 -1.94
N LYS A 60 9.86 -4.17 -1.58
CA LYS A 60 11.03 -5.06 -1.48
C LYS A 60 11.62 -5.43 -2.84
N THR A 61 10.77 -5.75 -3.82
CA THR A 61 11.17 -6.35 -5.10
C THR A 61 11.08 -5.36 -6.27
N GLY A 62 10.27 -4.31 -6.15
CA GLY A 62 9.93 -3.40 -7.25
C GLY A 62 8.97 -4.01 -8.27
N GLU A 63 8.43 -5.20 -8.00
CA GLU A 63 7.45 -5.84 -8.88
C GLU A 63 6.14 -5.07 -8.84
N ALA A 64 5.66 -4.68 -10.03
CA ALA A 64 4.43 -3.94 -10.21
C ALA A 64 3.21 -4.81 -9.93
N LEU A 65 2.16 -4.19 -9.40
CA LEU A 65 0.88 -4.83 -9.10
C LEU A 65 -0.22 -4.17 -9.91
N ASP A 66 -1.19 -4.98 -10.34
CA ASP A 66 -2.37 -4.46 -11.00
C ASP A 66 -3.27 -3.73 -9.98
N PHE A 67 -3.85 -2.61 -10.42
CA PHE A 67 -4.74 -1.80 -9.61
C PHE A 67 -5.89 -1.25 -10.45
N ASP A 68 -6.95 -0.85 -9.78
CA ASP A 68 -8.16 -0.32 -10.39
C ASP A 68 -8.52 1.02 -9.72
N ASN A 69 -8.58 2.08 -10.53
CA ASN A 69 -8.87 3.42 -10.06
C ASN A 69 -10.37 3.70 -9.82
N GLU A 70 -11.27 2.90 -10.40
CA GLU A 70 -12.72 3.06 -10.21
C GLU A 70 -13.15 2.50 -8.86
N THR A 71 -12.64 1.31 -8.52
CA THR A 71 -12.91 0.59 -7.27
C THR A 71 -11.91 0.89 -6.15
N LYS A 72 -10.81 1.60 -6.47
CA LYS A 72 -9.68 1.86 -5.56
C LYS A 72 -9.16 0.57 -4.92
N SER A 73 -8.89 -0.43 -5.77
CA SER A 73 -8.45 -1.75 -5.33
C SER A 73 -7.12 -2.16 -5.97
N ILE A 74 -6.35 -2.99 -5.25
CA ILE A 74 -5.05 -3.52 -5.69
C ILE A 74 -5.14 -5.04 -5.71
N GLN A 75 -4.75 -5.65 -6.83
CA GLN A 75 -4.67 -7.10 -6.98
C GLN A 75 -3.36 -7.61 -6.38
N LEU A 76 -3.46 -8.71 -5.61
CA LEU A 76 -2.30 -9.37 -5.04
C LEU A 76 -2.08 -10.73 -5.70
N PRO A 77 -0.82 -11.12 -5.96
CA PRO A 77 -0.50 -12.49 -6.31
C PRO A 77 -0.83 -13.43 -5.16
N LYS A 78 -0.91 -14.72 -5.47
CA LYS A 78 -1.18 -15.76 -4.48
C LYS A 78 -0.07 -15.85 -3.42
N GLU A 79 1.18 -15.66 -3.83
CA GLU A 79 2.36 -15.72 -2.97
C GLU A 79 2.92 -14.32 -2.75
N LEU A 80 3.12 -13.95 -1.48
CA LEU A 80 3.69 -12.65 -1.12
C LEU A 80 5.22 -12.74 -0.99
N PRO A 81 5.97 -11.69 -1.37
CA PRO A 81 7.43 -11.71 -1.43
C PRO A 81 8.12 -11.62 -0.05
N ASP A 82 7.38 -11.35 1.03
CA ASP A 82 7.93 -11.30 2.38
C ASP A 82 7.13 -12.17 3.36
N PRO A 83 7.80 -13.10 4.06
CA PRO A 83 7.13 -14.02 5.00
C PRO A 83 6.79 -13.39 6.35
N VAL A 84 7.25 -12.16 6.64
CA VAL A 84 7.00 -11.47 7.91
C VAL A 84 5.99 -10.34 7.71
N VAL A 85 6.33 -9.35 6.89
CA VAL A 85 5.43 -8.26 6.52
C VAL A 85 5.74 -7.86 5.08
N THR A 86 4.76 -7.98 4.21
CA THR A 86 4.87 -7.48 2.84
C THR A 86 4.48 -6.01 2.82
N VAL A 87 5.28 -5.19 2.14
CA VAL A 87 5.00 -3.77 1.97
C VAL A 87 4.68 -3.49 0.52
N VAL A 88 3.51 -2.89 0.28
CA VAL A 88 3.09 -2.38 -1.02
C VAL A 88 3.17 -0.87 -0.99
N ALA A 89 3.91 -0.29 -1.93
CA ALA A 89 3.93 1.14 -2.16
C ALA A 89 2.87 1.49 -3.20
N VAL A 90 2.07 2.50 -2.90
CA VAL A 90 1.00 3.03 -3.74
C VAL A 90 1.30 4.51 -3.95
N GLU A 91 1.77 4.85 -5.15
CA GLU A 91 2.03 6.22 -5.54
C GLU A 91 0.74 6.85 -6.06
N LEU A 92 0.44 8.04 -5.56
CA LEU A 92 -0.78 8.78 -5.84
C LEU A 92 -0.46 10.02 -6.69
N ASP A 93 -1.51 10.58 -7.30
CA ASP A 93 -1.47 11.84 -8.07
C ASP A 93 -1.25 13.11 -7.20
N GLY A 94 -0.86 12.94 -5.94
CA GLY A 94 -0.61 14.01 -4.97
C GLY A 94 -0.85 13.55 -3.52
N GLU A 95 -0.83 14.50 -2.59
CA GLU A 95 -0.92 14.21 -1.16
C GLU A 95 -2.14 13.31 -0.83
N PRO A 96 -1.98 12.28 0.01
CA PRO A 96 -3.06 11.34 0.32
C PRO A 96 -4.29 12.00 0.96
N ARG A 97 -5.45 11.81 0.33
CA ARG A 97 -6.75 12.32 0.77
C ARG A 97 -7.76 11.19 0.89
N VAL A 98 -8.33 11.05 2.08
CA VAL A 98 -9.36 10.06 2.43
C VAL A 98 -10.56 10.79 3.03
N GLU A 99 -11.78 10.34 2.69
CA GLU A 99 -13.05 10.87 3.23
C GLU A 99 -13.34 10.42 4.67
#